data_AF-F2J2C4-F1
#
_entry.id   AF-F2J2C4-F1
#
_cell.length_a   1.000
_cell.length_b   1.000
_cell.length_c   1.000
_cell.angle_alpha   90.00
_cell.angle_beta   90.00
_cell.angle_gamma   90.00
#
_symmetry.space_group_name_H-M   'P 1'
#
loop_
_entity.id
_entity.type
_entity.pdbx_description
1 polymer ?
#
loop_
_entity_poly.entity_id
_entity_poly.type
_entity_poly.pdbx_seq_one_letter_code
_entity_poly.pdbx_strand_id
1 'polypeptide(L)'
;MPKPTLEDIVAAFGESARAKLSNPAISGSPEDQLRGPLEILIEAGLAPLAVPHSGGVRLVGETSLADIKTRPDYAVTVGKALVGFIEVKAPGKGADPRRFNDPHDKEQWSKLKSLPNLIYTDGNAFSLWRDGKLEGSIVRLGGDVETAGRKLTALDAHSPTSGPAITITDLIPDLHHYKGSFGGRVMPLFRDAGASRSNIRPEVLAFLADAYGQEVTPADVMAYLAATLAHPAFTERFRDDLVQPGLRVPLTADATLFFEAVALGREVIWLHCYGERFADPAAGRPKGPPRLSPEEAPRIPADGAIPGAPEPLPDTIDYDAASRRLIVGKGHIDNVPPEAWAYEVSGKQVLRQWFSYRKRDRTRPIIGDRRPPSPLDRIQPDHWLADYTSDLMNLLHVLGRLAKLEPRQADLLGRILEKPLIGIEAVGAAGDNTADSPVTAADA
;
A
#
# COMPACT_ATOMS: atom_id res chain seq x y z
N MET A 1 1.94 -30.21 -5.34
CA MET A 1 2.38 -29.12 -4.45
C MET A 1 1.77 -27.82 -4.96
N PRO A 2 1.25 -26.93 -4.08
CA PRO A 2 0.80 -25.61 -4.50
C PRO A 2 1.95 -24.82 -5.14
N LYS A 3 1.63 -23.95 -6.11
CA LYS A 3 2.64 -23.05 -6.69
C LYS A 3 3.09 -22.07 -5.60
N PRO A 4 4.40 -21.77 -5.49
CA PRO A 4 4.89 -20.81 -4.50
C PRO A 4 4.29 -19.43 -4.77
N THR A 5 3.92 -18.73 -3.69
CA THR A 5 3.45 -17.35 -3.75
C THR A 5 4.61 -16.39 -4.04
N LEU A 6 4.32 -15.15 -4.39
CA LEU A 6 5.35 -14.11 -4.56
C LEU A 6 6.12 -13.91 -3.24
N GLU A 7 5.42 -13.96 -2.12
CA GLU A 7 5.99 -13.88 -0.78
C GLU A 7 6.97 -15.04 -0.51
N ASP A 8 6.61 -16.28 -0.87
CA ASP A 8 7.50 -17.44 -0.70
C ASP A 8 8.77 -17.30 -1.54
N ILE A 9 8.63 -16.80 -2.78
CA ILE A 9 9.74 -16.56 -3.70
C ILE A 9 10.69 -15.50 -3.16
N VAL A 10 10.16 -14.38 -2.66
CA VAL A 10 10.99 -13.30 -2.11
C VAL A 10 11.62 -13.70 -0.77
N ALA A 11 10.92 -14.46 0.07
CA ALA A 11 11.48 -15.00 1.30
C ALA A 11 12.66 -15.95 1.01
N ALA A 12 12.53 -16.83 0.01
CA ALA A 12 13.61 -17.72 -0.42
C ALA A 12 14.80 -16.95 -1.01
N PHE A 13 14.54 -15.89 -1.77
CA PHE A 13 15.58 -14.99 -2.26
C PHE A 13 16.33 -14.33 -1.10
N GLY A 14 15.62 -13.76 -0.12
CA GLY A 14 16.23 -13.13 1.04
C GLY A 14 17.05 -14.08 1.89
N GLU A 15 16.58 -15.32 2.09
CA GLU A 15 17.32 -16.38 2.77
C GLU A 15 18.64 -16.72 2.06
N SER A 16 18.57 -16.94 0.74
CA SER A 16 19.72 -17.26 -0.10
C SER A 16 20.73 -16.11 -0.16
N ALA A 17 20.24 -14.87 -0.32
CA ALA A 17 21.06 -13.67 -0.36
C ALA A 17 21.76 -13.43 0.97
N ARG A 18 21.04 -13.49 2.09
CA ARG A 18 21.61 -13.33 3.44
C ARG A 18 22.70 -14.37 3.70
N ALA A 19 22.43 -15.65 3.41
CA ALA A 19 23.38 -16.73 3.65
C ALA A 19 24.73 -16.51 2.93
N LYS A 20 24.69 -15.92 1.72
CA LYS A 20 25.89 -15.49 1.02
C LYS A 20 26.46 -14.23 1.65
N LEU A 21 25.72 -13.13 1.72
CA LEU A 21 26.23 -11.82 2.14
C LEU A 21 26.78 -11.80 3.57
N SER A 22 26.23 -12.61 4.50
CA SER A 22 26.69 -12.64 5.90
C SER A 22 27.91 -13.55 6.15
N ASN A 23 28.46 -14.22 5.14
CA ASN A 23 29.55 -15.17 5.33
C ASN A 23 30.91 -14.44 5.51
N PRO A 24 31.57 -14.54 6.68
CA PRO A 24 32.79 -13.80 6.98
C PRO A 24 34.02 -14.24 6.17
N ALA A 25 33.96 -15.37 5.45
CA ALA A 25 35.06 -15.91 4.65
C ALA A 25 35.07 -15.42 3.18
N ILE A 26 34.20 -14.47 2.81
CA ILE A 26 34.06 -14.04 1.41
C ILE A 26 35.19 -13.09 1.00
N SER A 27 35.89 -13.47 -0.06
CA SER A 27 36.79 -12.61 -0.84
C SER A 27 36.17 -12.36 -2.22
N GLY A 28 35.33 -11.34 -2.35
CA GLY A 28 34.63 -10.98 -3.60
C GLY A 28 33.80 -9.72 -3.43
N SER A 29 33.32 -9.12 -4.52
CA SER A 29 32.46 -7.93 -4.40
C SER A 29 31.08 -8.34 -3.85
N PRO A 30 30.41 -7.49 -3.04
CA PRO A 30 29.05 -7.76 -2.58
C PRO A 30 28.05 -7.99 -3.73
N GLU A 31 28.31 -7.36 -4.89
CA GLU A 31 27.57 -7.53 -6.14
C GLU A 31 27.59 -8.99 -6.63
N ASP A 32 28.76 -9.64 -6.60
CA ASP A 32 28.92 -11.03 -7.03
C ASP A 32 28.10 -12.01 -6.18
N GLN A 33 27.89 -11.67 -4.89
CA GLN A 33 27.13 -12.52 -3.98
C GLN A 33 25.63 -12.55 -4.30
N LEU A 34 25.11 -11.50 -4.94
CA LEU A 34 23.70 -11.43 -5.36
C LEU A 34 23.39 -12.24 -6.62
N ARG A 35 24.39 -12.54 -7.45
CA ARG A 35 24.22 -13.20 -8.76
C ARG A 35 23.41 -14.50 -8.70
N GLY A 36 23.89 -15.48 -7.93
CA GLY A 36 23.20 -16.77 -7.78
C GLY A 36 21.79 -16.66 -7.18
N PRO A 37 21.59 -15.94 -6.06
CA PRO A 37 20.26 -15.67 -5.53
C PRO A 37 19.32 -15.00 -6.56
N LEU A 38 19.82 -14.05 -7.34
CA LEU A 38 19.05 -13.32 -8.36
C LEU A 38 18.64 -14.21 -9.54
N GLU A 39 19.52 -15.11 -9.99
CA GLU A 39 19.21 -16.14 -10.98
C GLU A 39 18.04 -17.02 -10.54
N ILE A 40 18.06 -17.51 -9.30
CA ILE A 40 16.98 -18.32 -8.74
C ILE A 40 15.69 -17.51 -8.62
N LEU A 41 15.78 -16.28 -8.11
CA LEU A 41 14.63 -15.36 -7.99
C LEU A 41 13.92 -15.20 -9.33
N ILE A 42 14.67 -14.94 -10.41
CA ILE A 42 14.06 -14.64 -11.71
C ILE A 42 13.62 -15.91 -12.43
N GLU A 43 14.49 -16.91 -12.56
CA GLU A 43 14.22 -18.07 -13.42
C GLU A 43 13.24 -19.06 -12.78
N ALA A 44 13.44 -19.39 -11.50
CA ALA A 44 12.63 -20.38 -10.79
C ALA A 44 11.47 -19.74 -10.02
N GLY A 45 11.63 -18.48 -9.60
CA GLY A 45 10.63 -17.75 -8.84
C GLY A 45 9.64 -16.97 -9.71
N LEU A 46 10.09 -15.85 -10.28
CA LEU A 46 9.22 -14.88 -10.95
C LEU A 46 8.74 -15.34 -12.33
N ALA A 47 9.59 -16.02 -13.11
CA ALA A 47 9.25 -16.40 -14.48
C ALA A 47 8.02 -17.33 -14.58
N PRO A 48 7.84 -18.36 -13.72
CA PRO A 48 6.62 -19.16 -13.71
C PRO A 48 5.34 -18.38 -13.40
N LEU A 49 5.44 -17.25 -12.71
CA LEU A 49 4.30 -16.38 -12.41
C LEU A 49 4.01 -15.40 -13.55
N ALA A 50 5.05 -14.76 -14.11
CA ALA A 50 4.90 -13.69 -15.08
C ALA A 50 4.72 -14.18 -16.53
N VAL A 51 5.38 -15.28 -16.90
CA VAL A 51 5.43 -15.77 -18.29
C VAL A 51 5.32 -17.32 -18.35
N PRO A 52 4.23 -17.92 -17.83
CA PRO A 52 4.12 -19.37 -17.62
C PRO A 52 4.25 -20.25 -18.87
N HIS A 53 4.10 -19.68 -20.07
CA HIS A 53 4.08 -20.42 -21.34
C HIS A 53 5.24 -20.06 -22.29
N SER A 54 6.28 -19.36 -21.81
CA SER A 54 7.24 -18.67 -22.67
C SER A 54 8.50 -19.47 -23.03
N GLY A 55 8.54 -20.77 -22.72
CA GLY A 55 9.75 -21.59 -22.92
C GLY A 55 10.85 -21.36 -21.88
N GLY A 56 10.57 -20.55 -20.85
CA GLY A 56 11.46 -20.27 -19.73
C GLY A 56 12.26 -18.98 -19.89
N VAL A 57 12.47 -18.27 -18.79
CA VAL A 57 13.40 -17.14 -18.70
C VAL A 57 14.78 -17.68 -18.35
N ARG A 58 15.83 -17.15 -18.97
CA ARG A 58 17.23 -17.46 -18.63
C ARG A 58 18.07 -16.20 -18.51
N LEU A 59 18.93 -16.20 -17.50
CA LEU A 59 19.94 -15.19 -17.26
C LEU A 59 21.26 -15.70 -17.80
N VAL A 60 21.75 -15.06 -18.86
CA VAL A 60 23.06 -15.35 -19.44
C VAL A 60 24.03 -14.32 -18.90
N GLY A 61 24.86 -14.75 -17.95
CA GLY A 61 25.91 -13.91 -17.40
C GLY A 61 26.85 -13.44 -18.51
N GLU A 62 27.32 -12.19 -18.39
CA GLU A 62 28.48 -11.74 -19.16
C GLU A 62 28.23 -11.82 -20.69
N THR A 63 27.42 -10.92 -21.26
CA THR A 63 27.23 -10.83 -22.73
C THR A 63 27.82 -9.54 -23.30
N SER A 64 28.92 -9.63 -24.04
CA SER A 64 29.50 -8.47 -24.74
C SER A 64 28.60 -8.04 -25.89
N LEU A 65 28.03 -6.84 -25.82
CA LEU A 65 27.32 -6.24 -26.93
C LEU A 65 28.37 -5.63 -27.87
N ALA A 66 28.52 -6.18 -29.07
CA ALA A 66 29.58 -5.76 -30.02
C ALA A 66 29.54 -4.25 -30.32
N ASP A 67 28.35 -3.62 -30.21
CA ASP A 67 28.13 -2.20 -30.51
C ASP A 67 28.21 -1.27 -29.29
N ILE A 68 28.20 -1.80 -28.06
CA ILE A 68 28.22 -1.02 -26.82
C ILE A 68 29.47 -1.42 -26.04
N LYS A 69 30.41 -0.50 -25.83
CA LYS A 69 31.68 -0.72 -25.08
C LYS A 69 31.48 -1.01 -23.57
N THR A 70 30.32 -1.53 -23.17
CA THR A 70 29.95 -1.83 -21.79
C THR A 70 29.04 -3.03 -21.77
N ARG A 71 29.32 -3.94 -20.84
CA ARG A 71 28.72 -5.26 -20.72
C ARG A 71 27.79 -5.25 -19.52
N PRO A 72 26.47 -5.38 -19.70
CA PRO A 72 25.59 -5.63 -18.58
C PRO A 72 25.93 -6.93 -17.88
N ASP A 73 25.63 -7.03 -16.59
CA ASP A 73 25.87 -8.26 -15.81
C ASP A 73 25.16 -9.48 -16.39
N TYR A 74 23.93 -9.28 -16.87
CA TYR A 74 23.12 -10.33 -17.49
C TYR A 74 22.45 -9.86 -18.77
N ALA A 75 22.45 -10.73 -19.77
CA ALA A 75 21.44 -10.73 -20.82
C ALA A 75 20.28 -11.65 -20.41
N VAL A 76 19.05 -11.21 -20.63
CA VAL A 76 17.83 -11.96 -20.30
C VAL A 76 17.22 -12.49 -21.58
N THR A 77 17.02 -13.80 -21.65
CA THR A 77 16.34 -14.44 -22.77
C THR A 77 15.03 -15.08 -22.33
N VAL A 78 14.07 -15.09 -23.25
CA VAL A 78 12.82 -15.84 -23.12
C VAL A 78 12.79 -16.85 -24.26
N GLY A 79 12.89 -18.13 -23.90
CA GLY A 79 13.22 -19.19 -24.86
C GLY A 79 14.62 -18.97 -25.45
N LYS A 80 14.69 -18.39 -26.66
CA LYS A 80 15.95 -18.04 -27.34
C LYS A 80 16.03 -16.57 -27.77
N ALA A 81 14.98 -15.79 -27.51
CA ALA A 81 14.93 -14.38 -27.87
C ALA A 81 15.53 -13.54 -26.74
N LEU A 82 16.48 -12.66 -27.07
CA LEU A 82 16.97 -11.64 -26.16
C LEU A 82 15.86 -10.62 -25.91
N VAL A 83 15.45 -10.47 -24.65
CA VAL A 83 14.36 -9.55 -24.27
C VAL A 83 14.83 -8.35 -23.47
N GLY A 84 16.02 -8.40 -22.86
CA GLY A 84 16.55 -7.29 -22.09
C GLY A 84 17.83 -7.64 -21.34
N PHE A 85 18.19 -6.78 -20.40
CA PHE A 85 19.41 -6.87 -19.62
C PHE A 85 19.17 -6.54 -18.15
N ILE A 86 20.06 -7.01 -17.27
CA ILE A 86 20.07 -6.67 -15.85
C ILE A 86 21.47 -6.22 -15.48
N GLU A 87 21.53 -5.12 -14.73
CA GLU A 87 22.72 -4.60 -14.09
C GLU A 87 22.58 -4.70 -12.57
N VAL A 88 23.57 -5.28 -11.92
CA VAL A 88 23.58 -5.54 -10.47
C VAL A 88 24.48 -4.52 -9.77
N LYS A 89 24.06 -4.11 -8.57
CA LYS A 89 24.77 -3.19 -7.70
C LYS A 89 24.90 -3.73 -6.28
N ALA A 90 25.89 -3.23 -5.56
CA ALA A 90 26.11 -3.64 -4.19
C ALA A 90 24.89 -3.25 -3.34
N PRO A 91 24.43 -4.11 -2.42
CA PRO A 91 23.35 -3.78 -1.49
C PRO A 91 23.51 -2.37 -0.90
N GLY A 92 22.45 -1.58 -0.92
CA GLY A 92 22.43 -0.22 -0.39
C GLY A 92 22.80 0.88 -1.41
N LYS A 93 23.41 0.55 -2.56
CA LYS A 93 23.59 1.53 -3.65
C LYS A 93 22.26 1.97 -4.28
N GLY A 94 21.23 1.14 -4.19
CA GLY A 94 19.92 1.37 -4.77
C GLY A 94 19.84 1.05 -6.26
N ALA A 95 18.62 1.13 -6.78
CA ALA A 95 18.28 0.84 -8.17
C ALA A 95 17.94 2.09 -9.00
N ASP A 96 18.24 3.31 -8.53
CA ASP A 96 18.00 4.55 -9.30
C ASP A 96 19.32 5.11 -9.86
N PRO A 97 19.69 4.80 -11.11
CA PRO A 97 20.93 5.31 -11.70
C PRO A 97 21.05 6.83 -11.78
N ARG A 98 19.95 7.59 -11.66
CA ARG A 98 19.99 9.06 -11.60
C ARG A 98 20.57 9.58 -10.27
N ARG A 99 20.57 8.74 -9.24
CA ARG A 99 21.05 9.07 -7.88
C ARG A 99 22.46 8.54 -7.60
N PHE A 100 23.08 7.84 -8.55
CA PHE A 100 24.45 7.38 -8.39
C PHE A 100 25.39 8.57 -8.30
N ASN A 101 26.31 8.53 -7.34
CA ASN A 101 27.30 9.59 -7.12
C ASN A 101 28.68 9.19 -7.65
N ASP A 102 28.97 7.90 -7.67
CA ASP A 102 30.23 7.33 -8.12
C ASP A 102 30.45 7.57 -9.64
N PRO A 103 31.63 8.06 -10.06
CA PRO A 103 31.92 8.33 -11.47
C PRO A 103 31.82 7.10 -12.38
N HIS A 104 32.23 5.92 -11.91
CA HIS A 104 32.19 4.69 -12.68
C HIS A 104 30.73 4.25 -12.92
N ASP A 105 29.90 4.28 -11.89
CA ASP A 105 28.46 3.97 -12.01
C ASP A 105 27.72 4.96 -12.93
N LYS A 106 28.06 6.26 -12.87
CA LYS A 106 27.51 7.28 -13.79
C LYS A 106 27.92 7.02 -15.24
N GLU A 107 29.19 6.68 -15.46
CA GLU A 107 29.70 6.37 -16.79
C GLU A 107 29.01 5.12 -17.35
N GLN A 108 28.86 4.08 -16.54
CA GLN A 108 28.15 2.86 -16.92
C GLN A 108 26.69 3.16 -17.28
N TRP A 109 25.96 3.94 -16.46
CA TRP A 109 24.60 4.38 -16.79
C TRP A 109 24.55 5.12 -18.13
N SER A 110 25.52 6.02 -18.39
CA SER A 110 25.55 6.80 -19.63
C SER A 110 25.62 5.92 -20.89
N LYS A 111 26.25 4.74 -20.78
CA LYS A 111 26.43 3.77 -21.86
C LYS A 111 25.26 2.79 -21.95
N LEU A 112 24.66 2.41 -20.81
CA LEU A 112 23.57 1.43 -20.77
C LEU A 112 22.17 2.03 -20.95
N LYS A 113 21.99 3.34 -20.70
CA LYS A 113 20.66 3.97 -20.71
C LYS A 113 19.89 3.80 -22.02
N SER A 114 20.56 3.68 -23.18
CA SER A 114 19.88 3.51 -24.47
C SER A 114 19.38 2.09 -24.73
N LEU A 115 19.53 1.16 -23.78
CA LEU A 115 19.02 -0.19 -23.94
C LEU A 115 17.47 -0.21 -23.87
N PRO A 116 16.83 -1.05 -24.71
CA PRO A 116 15.38 -1.05 -24.85
C PRO A 116 14.66 -1.66 -23.63
N ASN A 117 15.32 -2.54 -22.88
CA ASN A 117 14.84 -3.10 -21.62
C ASN A 117 16.05 -3.36 -20.71
N LEU A 118 16.19 -2.56 -19.66
CA LEU A 118 17.28 -2.67 -18.69
C LEU A 118 16.73 -2.62 -17.27
N ILE A 119 17.05 -3.63 -16.46
CA ILE A 119 16.76 -3.62 -15.03
C ILE A 119 18.01 -3.23 -14.27
N TYR A 120 17.89 -2.31 -13.31
CA TYR A 120 18.91 -2.13 -12.26
C TYR A 120 18.41 -2.77 -10.96
N THR A 121 19.31 -3.43 -10.24
CA THR A 121 19.00 -3.95 -8.90
C THR A 121 20.20 -3.96 -7.98
N ASP A 122 19.99 -3.67 -6.70
CA ASP A 122 20.97 -3.90 -5.63
C ASP A 122 20.55 -5.05 -4.69
N GLY A 123 19.62 -5.90 -5.15
CA GLY A 123 18.96 -6.92 -4.34
C GLY A 123 17.83 -6.39 -3.45
N ASN A 124 17.95 -5.16 -2.94
CA ASN A 124 16.92 -4.50 -2.12
C ASN A 124 15.87 -3.76 -2.97
N ALA A 125 16.25 -3.26 -4.15
CA ALA A 125 15.39 -2.53 -5.06
C ALA A 125 15.54 -3.01 -6.51
N PHE A 126 14.51 -2.78 -7.31
CA PHE A 126 14.45 -3.10 -8.73
C PHE A 126 13.82 -1.93 -9.50
N SER A 127 14.42 -1.53 -10.61
CA SER A 127 13.87 -0.52 -11.50
C SER A 127 13.92 -0.99 -12.95
N LEU A 128 12.90 -0.67 -13.75
CA LEU A 128 12.87 -0.95 -15.18
C LEU A 128 13.13 0.33 -15.96
N TRP A 129 14.07 0.28 -16.90
CA TRP A 129 14.42 1.38 -17.78
C TRP A 129 14.25 0.96 -19.24
N ARG A 130 13.66 1.85 -20.03
CA ARG A 130 13.55 1.71 -21.49
C ARG A 130 13.99 3.01 -22.14
N ASP A 131 15.02 2.94 -22.98
CA ASP A 131 15.55 4.09 -23.71
C ASP A 131 15.83 5.31 -22.79
N GLY A 132 16.35 5.02 -21.60
CA GLY A 132 16.79 5.99 -20.60
C GLY A 132 15.68 6.54 -19.73
N LYS A 133 14.45 6.05 -19.89
CA LYS A 133 13.27 6.46 -19.12
C LYS A 133 12.90 5.38 -18.12
N LEU A 134 12.57 5.80 -16.91
CA LEU A 134 12.05 4.92 -15.87
C LEU A 134 10.63 4.49 -16.25
N GLU A 135 10.39 3.19 -16.30
CA GLU A 135 9.08 2.60 -16.50
C GLU A 135 8.46 2.23 -15.15
N GLY A 136 7.29 2.78 -14.86
CA GLY A 136 6.59 2.56 -13.58
C GLY A 136 7.33 3.17 -12.39
N SER A 137 7.29 2.47 -11.26
CA SER A 137 7.98 2.84 -10.02
C SER A 137 9.15 1.90 -9.73
N ILE A 138 10.10 2.40 -8.94
CA ILE A 138 11.17 1.57 -8.39
C ILE A 138 10.55 0.69 -7.31
N VAL A 139 10.57 -0.62 -7.51
CA VAL A 139 10.05 -1.60 -6.56
C VAL A 139 11.11 -1.83 -5.48
N ARG A 140 10.74 -1.69 -4.21
CA ARG A 140 11.60 -2.06 -3.09
C ARG A 140 11.05 -3.26 -2.35
N LEU A 141 11.95 -4.14 -1.95
CA LEU A 141 11.64 -5.20 -1.02
C LEU A 141 11.62 -4.61 0.40
N GLY A 142 10.68 -5.05 1.22
CA GLY A 142 10.63 -4.74 2.63
C GLY A 142 11.63 -5.58 3.41
N GLY A 143 12.58 -4.93 4.07
CA GLY A 143 13.72 -5.54 4.76
C GLY A 143 15.03 -5.19 4.07
N ASP A 144 16.11 -5.88 4.47
CA ASP A 144 17.42 -5.75 3.84
C ASP A 144 17.95 -7.16 3.50
N VAL A 145 18.38 -7.39 2.25
CA VAL A 145 18.94 -8.67 1.79
C VAL A 145 20.13 -9.15 2.62
N GLU A 146 20.86 -8.24 3.29
CA GLU A 146 21.99 -8.59 4.15
C GLU A 146 21.55 -9.16 5.51
N THR A 147 20.34 -8.82 5.99
CA THR A 147 19.94 -9.10 7.38
C THR A 147 18.59 -9.83 7.52
N ALA A 148 17.66 -9.63 6.60
CA ALA A 148 16.27 -10.06 6.76
C ALA A 148 16.08 -11.58 6.60
N GLY A 149 16.84 -12.24 5.71
CA GLY A 149 16.64 -13.65 5.40
C GLY A 149 15.22 -13.91 4.87
N ARG A 150 14.54 -14.95 5.38
CA ARG A 150 13.14 -15.26 5.05
C ARG A 150 12.13 -14.15 5.41
N LYS A 151 12.52 -13.16 6.21
CA LYS A 151 11.67 -12.01 6.56
C LYS A 151 11.63 -10.94 5.47
N LEU A 152 12.41 -11.09 4.40
CA LEU A 152 12.35 -10.21 3.25
C LEU A 152 10.98 -10.35 2.59
N THR A 153 10.28 -9.23 2.38
CA THR A 153 8.93 -9.23 1.78
C THR A 153 8.88 -8.39 0.52
N ALA A 154 8.01 -8.71 -0.42
CA ALA A 154 7.83 -7.92 -1.62
C ALA A 154 6.96 -6.66 -1.37
N LEU A 155 7.14 -5.66 -2.24
CA LEU A 155 6.17 -4.62 -2.60
C LEU A 155 5.93 -3.46 -1.62
N ASP A 156 6.95 -2.64 -1.40
CA ASP A 156 6.74 -1.22 -1.11
C ASP A 156 7.21 -0.39 -2.32
N ALA A 157 6.30 -0.12 -3.25
CA ALA A 157 6.63 0.65 -4.47
C ALA A 157 6.35 2.15 -4.31
N HIS A 158 5.50 2.51 -3.36
CA HIS A 158 5.05 3.88 -3.14
C HIS A 158 4.83 4.13 -1.65
N SER A 159 5.13 5.36 -1.24
CA SER A 159 4.80 5.86 0.09
C SER A 159 3.54 6.70 0.05
N PRO A 160 2.80 6.77 1.17
CA PRO A 160 1.77 7.78 1.35
C PRO A 160 2.39 9.18 1.30
N THR A 161 1.69 10.13 0.68
CA THR A 161 2.20 11.50 0.49
C THR A 161 1.50 12.53 1.37
N SER A 162 0.28 12.23 1.80
CA SER A 162 -0.59 13.10 2.60
C SER A 162 -1.81 12.31 3.09
N GLY A 163 -2.55 12.87 4.05
CA GLY A 163 -3.71 12.20 4.64
C GLY A 163 -3.31 10.95 5.43
N PRO A 164 -4.23 9.98 5.62
CA PRO A 164 -3.93 8.76 6.35
C PRO A 164 -2.93 7.88 5.59
N ALA A 165 -1.90 7.35 6.28
CA ALA A 165 -0.92 6.45 5.70
C ALA A 165 -1.50 5.07 5.35
N ILE A 166 -2.58 4.67 6.02
CA ILE A 166 -3.31 3.43 5.78
C ILE A 166 -4.82 3.69 5.72
N THR A 167 -5.52 2.91 4.90
CA THR A 167 -6.99 2.77 4.97
C THR A 167 -7.34 1.37 5.43
N ILE A 168 -8.50 1.22 6.05
CA ILE A 168 -9.00 -0.07 6.54
C ILE A 168 -10.29 -0.37 5.79
N THR A 169 -10.51 -1.64 5.44
CA THR A 169 -11.77 -2.10 4.88
C THR A 169 -12.06 -3.51 5.38
N ASP A 170 -13.35 -3.83 5.52
CA ASP A 170 -13.88 -5.15 5.81
C ASP A 170 -14.21 -5.95 4.54
N LEU A 171 -14.00 -5.34 3.36
CA LEU A 171 -14.18 -5.93 2.04
C LEU A 171 -12.84 -6.36 1.44
N ILE A 172 -12.90 -7.07 0.31
CA ILE A 172 -11.71 -7.35 -0.51
C ILE A 172 -11.35 -6.05 -1.26
N PRO A 173 -10.18 -5.43 -0.99
CA PRO A 173 -9.82 -4.20 -1.66
C PRO A 173 -9.43 -4.46 -3.12
N ASP A 174 -9.86 -3.58 -4.02
CA ASP A 174 -9.38 -3.52 -5.40
C ASP A 174 -7.89 -3.10 -5.46
N LEU A 175 -7.23 -3.40 -6.58
CA LEU A 175 -5.83 -3.02 -6.85
C LEU A 175 -5.56 -1.51 -6.66
N HIS A 176 -6.57 -0.65 -6.81
CA HIS A 176 -6.45 0.80 -6.68
C HIS A 176 -7.17 1.36 -5.44
N HIS A 177 -7.50 0.53 -4.45
CA HIS A 177 -8.33 0.90 -3.30
C HIS A 177 -7.82 2.13 -2.52
N TYR A 178 -6.53 2.21 -2.19
CA TYR A 178 -5.98 3.23 -1.30
C TYR A 178 -6.16 4.67 -1.83
N LYS A 179 -5.83 4.95 -3.10
CA LYS A 179 -5.97 6.32 -3.67
C LYS A 179 -6.55 6.42 -5.09
N GLY A 180 -7.21 5.37 -5.57
CA GLY A 180 -7.88 5.34 -6.88
C GLY A 180 -6.94 5.19 -8.10
N SER A 181 -5.64 5.17 -7.88
CA SER A 181 -4.60 4.83 -8.88
C SER A 181 -3.57 3.82 -8.36
N PHE A 182 -3.67 3.45 -7.08
CA PHE A 182 -2.75 2.55 -6.39
C PHE A 182 -3.40 2.07 -5.09
N GLY A 183 -3.26 0.78 -4.77
CA GLY A 183 -3.84 0.13 -3.59
C GLY A 183 -2.83 -0.19 -2.48
N GLY A 184 -1.53 -0.19 -2.78
CA GLY A 184 -0.53 -0.59 -1.79
C GLY A 184 -0.50 -2.09 -1.55
N ARG A 185 0.17 -2.47 -0.45
CA ARG A 185 0.15 -3.81 0.10
C ARG A 185 -1.06 -3.97 1.02
N VAL A 186 -1.80 -5.06 0.85
CA VAL A 186 -2.85 -5.44 1.79
C VAL A 186 -2.22 -6.20 2.95
N MET A 187 -2.46 -5.76 4.17
CA MET A 187 -2.01 -6.42 5.40
C MET A 187 -3.25 -6.99 6.13
N PRO A 188 -3.67 -8.23 5.81
CA PRO A 188 -4.88 -8.79 6.41
C PRO A 188 -4.65 -9.10 7.89
N LEU A 189 -5.69 -8.93 8.71
CA LEU A 189 -5.63 -9.32 10.13
C LEU A 189 -5.63 -10.85 10.31
N PHE A 190 -6.26 -11.58 9.38
CA PHE A 190 -6.40 -13.04 9.44
C PHE A 190 -5.83 -13.70 8.18
N ARG A 191 -5.32 -14.94 8.32
CA ARG A 191 -4.69 -15.72 7.23
C ARG A 191 -5.63 -16.73 6.58
N ASP A 192 -6.81 -16.95 7.16
CA ASP A 192 -7.78 -17.94 6.74
C ASP A 192 -9.17 -17.32 6.49
N ALA A 193 -9.96 -17.98 5.64
CA ALA A 193 -11.32 -17.55 5.32
C ALA A 193 -12.25 -17.53 6.55
N GLY A 194 -11.96 -18.34 7.58
CA GLY A 194 -12.72 -18.38 8.82
C GLY A 194 -12.42 -17.24 9.78
N ALA A 195 -11.46 -16.36 9.47
CA ALA A 195 -11.00 -15.28 10.35
C ALA A 195 -10.60 -15.79 11.75
N SER A 196 -9.98 -16.97 11.82
CA SER A 196 -9.63 -17.66 13.07
C SER A 196 -8.13 -17.67 13.34
N ARG A 197 -7.31 -17.55 12.30
CA ARG A 197 -5.84 -17.57 12.37
C ARG A 197 -5.31 -16.15 12.18
N SER A 198 -4.85 -15.54 13.28
CA SER A 198 -4.20 -14.24 13.27
C SER A 198 -3.02 -14.20 12.30
N ASN A 199 -2.88 -13.09 11.57
CA ASN A 199 -1.70 -12.79 10.77
C ASN A 199 -0.55 -12.19 11.61
N ILE A 200 -0.85 -11.75 12.83
CA ILE A 200 0.14 -11.32 13.81
C ILE A 200 0.70 -12.55 14.51
N ARG A 201 2.03 -12.60 14.59
CA ARG A 201 2.78 -13.69 15.25
C ARG A 201 2.42 -13.80 16.74
N PRO A 202 2.14 -15.00 17.27
CA PRO A 202 1.84 -15.19 18.69
C PRO A 202 2.95 -14.68 19.62
N GLU A 203 4.21 -14.77 19.21
CA GLU A 203 5.36 -14.30 19.99
C GLU A 203 5.33 -12.78 20.15
N VAL A 204 4.85 -12.05 19.14
CA VAL A 204 4.67 -10.60 19.21
C VAL A 204 3.54 -10.27 20.19
N LEU A 205 2.43 -10.99 20.15
CA LEU A 205 1.32 -10.77 21.09
C LEU A 205 1.75 -11.05 22.54
N ALA A 206 2.49 -12.14 22.77
CA ALA A 206 3.02 -12.48 24.08
C ALA A 206 4.01 -11.43 24.60
N PHE A 207 4.92 -10.96 23.74
CA PHE A 207 5.86 -9.88 24.07
C PHE A 207 5.13 -8.59 24.46
N LEU A 208 4.09 -8.20 23.71
CA LEU A 208 3.32 -6.99 24.03
C LEU A 208 2.51 -7.18 25.31
N ALA A 209 1.95 -8.37 25.53
CA ALA A 209 1.21 -8.66 26.75
C ALA A 209 2.10 -8.58 28.00
N ASP A 210 3.33 -9.08 27.92
CA ASP A 210 4.35 -8.95 28.97
C ASP A 210 4.75 -7.49 29.17
N ALA A 211 5.05 -6.77 28.09
CA ALA A 211 5.47 -5.36 28.14
C ALA A 211 4.41 -4.44 28.77
N TYR A 212 3.12 -4.71 28.52
CA TYR A 212 2.02 -3.88 29.04
C TYR A 212 1.36 -4.45 30.31
N GLY A 213 1.71 -5.65 30.73
CA GLY A 213 1.11 -6.32 31.89
C GLY A 213 -0.38 -6.69 31.71
N GLN A 214 -0.88 -6.70 30.47
CA GLN A 214 -2.27 -6.98 30.13
C GLN A 214 -2.34 -7.70 28.77
N GLU A 215 -3.34 -8.57 28.58
CA GLU A 215 -3.58 -9.23 27.30
C GLU A 215 -3.69 -8.23 26.13
N VAL A 216 -2.99 -8.53 25.04
CA VAL A 216 -3.05 -7.79 23.77
C VAL A 216 -3.58 -8.73 22.69
N THR A 217 -4.75 -8.41 22.14
CA THR A 217 -5.36 -9.20 21.08
C THR A 217 -4.87 -8.76 19.69
N PRO A 218 -5.02 -9.60 18.64
CA PRO A 218 -4.75 -9.18 17.26
C PRO A 218 -5.55 -7.93 16.85
N ALA A 219 -6.80 -7.82 17.33
CA ALA A 219 -7.66 -6.67 17.07
C ALA A 219 -7.14 -5.39 17.74
N ASP A 220 -6.49 -5.49 18.90
CA ASP A 220 -5.87 -4.35 19.58
C ASP A 220 -4.67 -3.81 18.80
N VAL A 221 -3.82 -4.68 18.29
CA VAL A 221 -2.72 -4.27 17.41
C VAL A 221 -3.26 -3.56 16.17
N MET A 222 -4.29 -4.10 15.52
CA MET A 222 -4.92 -3.46 14.36
C MET A 222 -5.50 -2.08 14.70
N ALA A 223 -6.14 -1.95 15.86
CA ALA A 223 -6.66 -0.67 16.34
C ALA A 223 -5.52 0.31 16.63
N TYR A 224 -4.44 -0.11 17.30
CA TYR A 224 -3.27 0.73 17.54
C TYR A 224 -2.68 1.28 16.23
N LEU A 225 -2.57 0.43 15.19
CA LEU A 225 -2.14 0.85 13.85
C LEU A 225 -3.10 1.89 13.25
N ALA A 226 -4.41 1.67 13.34
CA ALA A 226 -5.39 2.62 12.84
C ALA A 226 -5.29 3.99 13.56
N ALA A 227 -5.12 4.00 14.87
CA ALA A 227 -4.98 5.24 15.63
C ALA A 227 -3.74 6.05 15.22
N THR A 228 -2.61 5.37 15.02
CA THR A 228 -1.29 6.00 14.81
C THR A 228 -0.96 6.30 13.35
N LEU A 229 -1.53 5.56 12.38
CA LEU A 229 -1.18 5.70 10.97
C LEU A 229 -2.33 6.25 10.11
N ALA A 230 -3.59 6.09 10.51
CA ALA A 230 -4.73 6.48 9.67
C ALA A 230 -5.15 7.95 9.87
N HIS A 231 -4.19 8.88 9.86
CA HIS A 231 -4.43 10.34 9.93
C HIS A 231 -3.26 11.14 9.32
N PRO A 232 -3.46 12.41 8.93
CA PRO A 232 -2.45 13.24 8.26
C PRO A 232 -1.21 13.54 9.12
N ALA A 233 -1.34 13.63 10.44
CA ALA A 233 -0.18 14.00 11.28
C ALA A 233 0.93 12.93 11.23
N PHE A 234 0.62 11.65 10.98
CA PHE A 234 1.66 10.65 10.72
C PHE A 234 2.44 10.94 9.43
N THR A 235 1.74 11.15 8.31
CA THR A 235 2.39 11.39 7.01
C THR A 235 3.14 12.71 6.97
N GLU A 236 2.66 13.71 7.71
CA GLU A 236 3.38 14.97 7.91
C GLU A 236 4.63 14.79 8.77
N ARG A 237 4.51 14.09 9.91
CA ARG A 237 5.61 13.89 10.87
C ARG A 237 6.78 13.13 10.26
N PHE A 238 6.49 12.09 9.47
CA PHE A 238 7.49 11.17 8.91
C PHE A 238 7.76 11.40 7.43
N ARG A 239 7.45 12.60 6.90
CA ARG A 239 7.60 12.92 5.47
C ARG A 239 8.97 12.57 4.89
N ASP A 240 10.03 12.87 5.65
CA ASP A 240 11.41 12.64 5.21
C ASP A 240 11.75 11.13 5.18
N ASP A 241 11.24 10.36 6.13
CA ASP A 241 11.40 8.90 6.18
C ASP A 241 10.59 8.22 5.05
N LEU A 242 9.40 8.75 4.75
CA LEU A 242 8.51 8.26 3.71
C LEU A 242 9.03 8.53 2.29
N VAL A 243 10.18 9.18 2.10
CA VAL A 243 10.86 9.19 0.79
C VAL A 243 11.25 7.76 0.38
N GLN A 244 11.54 6.90 1.36
CA GLN A 244 11.73 5.47 1.15
C GLN A 244 10.43 4.71 1.45
N PRO A 245 9.87 3.98 0.48
CA PRO A 245 8.72 3.12 0.71
C PRO A 245 8.93 2.13 1.86
N GLY A 246 7.90 2.00 2.69
CA GLY A 246 7.87 1.12 3.86
C GLY A 246 7.33 1.86 5.09
N LEU A 247 6.26 1.34 5.69
CA LEU A 247 5.71 1.92 6.92
C LEU A 247 6.44 1.37 8.14
N ARG A 248 6.74 2.27 9.08
CA ARG A 248 7.28 1.97 10.41
C ARG A 248 6.34 2.58 11.44
N VAL A 249 6.08 1.83 12.50
CA VAL A 249 5.07 2.18 13.50
C VAL A 249 5.80 2.56 14.79
N PRO A 250 5.61 3.78 15.33
CA PRO A 250 6.12 4.11 16.64
C PRO A 250 5.30 3.35 17.69
N LEU A 251 5.89 2.31 18.28
CA LEU A 251 5.24 1.48 19.29
C LEU A 251 5.65 1.95 20.68
N THR A 252 4.70 2.52 21.44
CA THR A 252 4.98 3.07 22.77
C THR A 252 5.33 2.00 23.79
N ALA A 253 6.24 2.29 24.73
CA ALA A 253 6.46 1.48 25.92
C ALA A 253 5.41 1.74 27.02
N ASP A 254 4.60 2.79 26.89
CA ASP A 254 3.61 3.21 27.89
C ASP A 254 2.28 2.48 27.65
N ALA A 255 1.94 1.56 28.56
CA ALA A 255 0.71 0.76 28.48
C ALA A 255 -0.56 1.63 28.43
N THR A 256 -0.58 2.78 29.12
CA THR A 256 -1.73 3.67 29.14
C THR A 256 -1.95 4.29 27.77
N LEU A 257 -0.88 4.78 27.13
CA LEU A 257 -0.96 5.32 25.78
C LEU A 257 -1.29 4.24 24.75
N PHE A 258 -0.80 3.01 24.93
CA PHE A 258 -1.16 1.90 24.05
C PHE A 258 -2.66 1.64 24.06
N PHE A 259 -3.28 1.47 25.23
CA PHE A 259 -4.71 1.20 25.31
C PHE A 259 -5.59 2.40 24.98
N GLU A 260 -5.11 3.64 25.20
CA GLU A 260 -5.75 4.84 24.68
C GLU A 260 -5.78 4.83 23.14
N ALA A 261 -4.66 4.49 22.51
CA ALA A 261 -4.56 4.33 21.06
C ALA A 261 -5.47 3.21 20.55
N VAL A 262 -5.54 2.08 21.24
CA VAL A 262 -6.48 1.00 20.91
C VAL A 262 -7.92 1.51 20.92
N ALA A 263 -8.35 2.22 21.97
CA ALA A 263 -9.71 2.74 22.06
C ALA A 263 -10.03 3.71 20.90
N LEU A 264 -9.12 4.62 20.59
CA LEU A 264 -9.26 5.57 19.48
C LEU A 264 -9.28 4.86 18.12
N GLY A 265 -8.41 3.89 17.92
CA GLY A 265 -8.29 3.13 16.68
C GLY A 265 -9.49 2.25 16.38
N ARG A 266 -10.16 1.72 17.41
CA ARG A 266 -11.44 1.02 17.25
C ARG A 266 -12.52 1.95 16.67
N GLU A 267 -12.52 3.24 17.02
CA GLU A 267 -13.40 4.24 16.40
C GLU A 267 -13.02 4.51 14.95
N VAL A 268 -11.72 4.65 14.65
CA VAL A 268 -11.24 4.82 13.26
C VAL A 268 -11.68 3.64 12.37
N ILE A 269 -11.48 2.40 12.83
CA ILE A 269 -11.85 1.21 12.05
C ILE A 269 -13.38 1.14 11.89
N TRP A 270 -14.14 1.44 12.95
CA TRP A 270 -15.60 1.51 12.86
C TRP A 270 -16.07 2.52 11.81
N LEU A 271 -15.41 3.68 11.72
CA LEU A 271 -15.69 4.68 10.69
C LEU A 271 -15.35 4.18 9.28
N HIS A 272 -14.14 3.63 9.09
CA HIS A 272 -13.68 3.12 7.81
C HIS A 272 -14.53 1.94 7.28
N CYS A 273 -15.06 1.11 8.17
CA CYS A 273 -15.91 -0.04 7.84
C CYS A 273 -17.41 0.27 7.92
N TYR A 274 -17.83 1.55 7.93
CA TYR A 274 -19.24 1.96 8.00
C TYR A 274 -20.04 1.26 9.11
N GLY A 275 -19.39 0.97 10.23
CA GLY A 275 -19.99 0.35 11.40
C GLY A 275 -20.16 -1.17 11.37
N GLU A 276 -19.67 -1.86 10.34
CA GLU A 276 -19.68 -3.33 10.27
C GLU A 276 -18.62 -3.97 11.18
N ARG A 277 -17.50 -3.30 11.39
CA ARG A 277 -16.42 -3.73 12.30
C ARG A 277 -16.33 -2.81 13.49
N PHE A 278 -15.97 -3.37 14.64
CA PHE A 278 -15.85 -2.64 15.90
C PHE A 278 -17.13 -1.85 16.24
N ALA A 279 -18.30 -2.44 16.06
CA ALA A 279 -19.53 -1.91 16.64
C ALA A 279 -19.51 -2.15 18.16
N ASP A 280 -19.82 -1.11 18.92
CA ASP A 280 -19.92 -1.09 20.38
C ASP A 280 -20.87 0.06 20.78
N PRO A 281 -22.18 -0.22 20.91
CA PRO A 281 -23.17 0.79 21.30
C PRO A 281 -22.87 1.47 22.63
N ALA A 282 -22.28 0.75 23.61
CA ALA A 282 -21.95 1.30 24.92
C ALA A 282 -20.85 2.37 24.83
N ALA A 283 -19.96 2.27 23.84
CA ALA A 283 -18.94 3.25 23.52
C ALA A 283 -19.36 4.26 22.42
N GLY A 284 -20.65 4.36 22.08
CA GLY A 284 -21.15 5.31 21.08
C GLY A 284 -20.84 4.93 19.62
N ARG A 285 -20.56 3.65 19.36
CA ARG A 285 -20.28 3.07 18.03
C ARG A 285 -21.36 2.05 17.64
N PRO A 286 -22.64 2.44 17.44
CA PRO A 286 -23.69 1.49 17.12
C PRO A 286 -23.40 0.73 15.80
N LYS A 287 -24.06 -0.43 15.61
CA LYS A 287 -23.99 -1.13 14.32
C LYS A 287 -24.68 -0.31 13.22
N GLY A 288 -24.09 -0.27 12.04
CA GLY A 288 -24.60 0.43 10.86
C GLY A 288 -23.90 1.77 10.59
N PRO A 289 -24.31 2.49 9.52
CA PRO A 289 -23.59 3.64 9.02
C PRO A 289 -23.41 4.74 10.08
N PRO A 290 -22.16 5.17 10.36
CA PRO A 290 -21.87 6.21 11.31
C PRO A 290 -22.65 7.51 11.05
N ARG A 291 -23.01 8.19 12.12
CA ARG A 291 -23.68 9.49 12.09
C ARG A 291 -22.93 10.50 12.95
N LEU A 292 -22.85 11.72 12.45
CA LEU A 292 -22.51 12.92 13.24
C LEU A 292 -23.68 13.22 14.19
N SER A 293 -23.42 14.06 15.20
CA SER A 293 -24.47 14.60 16.06
C SER A 293 -25.53 15.33 15.22
N PRO A 294 -26.80 15.40 15.65
CA PRO A 294 -27.85 16.11 14.92
C PRO A 294 -27.50 17.56 14.58
N GLU A 295 -26.75 18.24 15.45
CA GLU A 295 -26.32 19.63 15.29
C GLU A 295 -25.30 19.78 14.15
N GLU A 296 -24.42 18.80 13.99
CA GLU A 296 -23.28 18.82 13.05
C GLU A 296 -23.56 18.02 11.77
N ALA A 297 -24.65 17.27 11.73
CA ALA A 297 -25.03 16.43 10.61
C ALA A 297 -25.22 17.26 9.32
N PRO A 298 -24.67 16.80 8.18
CA PRO A 298 -25.06 17.29 6.87
C PRO A 298 -26.57 17.17 6.69
N ARG A 299 -27.19 18.15 6.03
CA ARG A 299 -28.64 18.17 5.79
C ARG A 299 -28.95 18.57 4.36
N ILE A 300 -29.93 17.91 3.78
CA ILE A 300 -30.50 18.29 2.49
C ILE A 300 -31.70 19.19 2.80
N PRO A 301 -31.64 20.52 2.56
CA PRO A 301 -32.79 21.38 2.75
C PRO A 301 -33.89 21.04 1.72
N ALA A 302 -35.11 21.58 1.92
CA ALA A 302 -36.26 21.26 1.08
C ALA A 302 -36.03 21.56 -0.42
N ASP A 303 -35.25 22.60 -0.72
CA ASP A 303 -34.84 23.02 -2.07
C ASP A 303 -33.46 22.46 -2.49
N GLY A 304 -32.82 21.64 -1.64
CA GLY A 304 -31.48 21.11 -1.86
C GLY A 304 -31.44 19.73 -2.51
N ALA A 305 -32.58 19.10 -2.77
CA ALA A 305 -32.62 17.76 -3.36
C ALA A 305 -31.82 17.70 -4.67
N ILE A 306 -30.95 16.70 -4.80
CA ILE A 306 -30.23 16.43 -6.05
C ILE A 306 -31.23 15.84 -7.04
N PRO A 307 -31.50 16.49 -8.19
CA PRO A 307 -32.55 16.04 -9.10
C PRO A 307 -32.29 14.63 -9.66
N GLY A 308 -33.30 13.76 -9.56
CA GLY A 308 -33.35 12.46 -10.23
C GLY A 308 -33.96 12.57 -11.62
N ALA A 309 -34.60 11.51 -12.13
CA ALA A 309 -35.26 11.57 -13.43
C ALA A 309 -36.39 12.61 -13.45
N PRO A 310 -36.60 13.33 -14.58
CA PRO A 310 -35.97 13.17 -15.89
C PRO A 310 -34.63 13.91 -16.07
N GLU A 311 -34.12 14.60 -15.04
CA GLU A 311 -32.83 15.25 -15.12
C GLU A 311 -31.70 14.24 -15.33
N PRO A 312 -30.72 14.56 -16.19
CA PRO A 312 -29.57 13.69 -16.36
C PRO A 312 -28.68 13.73 -15.11
N LEU A 313 -27.73 12.79 -15.02
CA LEU A 313 -26.67 12.86 -14.03
C LEU A 313 -25.97 14.24 -14.00
N PRO A 314 -25.54 14.73 -12.82
CA PRO A 314 -24.78 15.96 -12.69
C PRO A 314 -23.38 15.82 -13.32
N ASP A 315 -22.79 16.94 -13.76
CA ASP A 315 -21.39 16.97 -14.23
C ASP A 315 -20.43 17.62 -13.24
N THR A 316 -20.97 18.35 -12.25
CA THR A 316 -20.20 19.18 -11.34
C THR A 316 -20.43 18.78 -9.89
N ILE A 317 -19.34 18.78 -9.12
CA ILE A 317 -19.34 18.81 -7.67
C ILE A 317 -18.44 19.95 -7.22
N ASP A 318 -18.96 20.79 -6.35
CA ASP A 318 -18.24 21.94 -5.81
C ASP A 318 -18.60 22.18 -4.35
N TYR A 319 -17.92 23.14 -3.72
CA TYR A 319 -18.13 23.46 -2.33
C TYR A 319 -18.06 24.97 -2.09
N ASP A 320 -19.09 25.50 -1.45
CA ASP A 320 -19.12 26.86 -0.93
C ASP A 320 -18.74 26.85 0.55
N ALA A 321 -17.55 27.37 0.84
CA ALA A 321 -17.02 27.45 2.20
C ALA A 321 -17.78 28.45 3.08
N ALA A 322 -18.35 29.51 2.49
CA ALA A 322 -19.05 30.55 3.26
C ALA A 322 -20.36 30.02 3.85
N SER A 323 -21.09 29.23 3.06
CA SER A 323 -22.34 28.59 3.49
C SER A 323 -22.17 27.16 4.01
N ARG A 324 -20.94 26.61 3.99
CA ARG A 324 -20.63 25.22 4.34
C ARG A 324 -21.48 24.22 3.56
N ARG A 325 -21.51 24.40 2.25
CA ARG A 325 -22.44 23.75 1.34
C ARG A 325 -21.71 22.97 0.26
N LEU A 326 -22.01 21.67 0.17
CA LEU A 326 -21.63 20.84 -0.97
C LEU A 326 -22.66 21.03 -2.08
N ILE A 327 -22.22 21.33 -3.29
CA ILE A 327 -23.06 21.54 -4.47
C ILE A 327 -22.86 20.34 -5.39
N VAL A 328 -23.95 19.68 -5.80
CA VAL A 328 -23.94 18.53 -6.72
C VAL A 328 -24.88 18.84 -7.87
N GLY A 329 -24.33 19.28 -8.99
CA GLY A 329 -25.10 19.80 -10.12
C GLY A 329 -26.06 20.91 -9.69
N LYS A 330 -27.36 20.62 -9.70
CA LYS A 330 -28.43 21.55 -9.31
C LYS A 330 -28.89 21.40 -7.85
N GLY A 331 -28.46 20.35 -7.14
CA GLY A 331 -28.79 20.12 -5.74
C GLY A 331 -27.66 20.58 -4.82
N HIS A 332 -27.93 20.59 -3.52
CA HIS A 332 -26.95 20.95 -2.51
C HIS A 332 -27.22 20.32 -1.14
N ILE A 333 -26.16 20.19 -0.35
CA ILE A 333 -26.17 19.65 1.01
C ILE A 333 -25.52 20.67 1.92
N ASP A 334 -26.27 21.12 2.94
CA ASP A 334 -25.84 22.08 3.95
C ASP A 334 -25.10 21.40 5.10
N ASN A 335 -24.39 22.21 5.88
CA ASN A 335 -23.67 21.79 7.09
C ASN A 335 -22.57 20.75 6.81
N VAL A 336 -21.95 20.81 5.63
CA VAL A 336 -20.78 19.99 5.30
C VAL A 336 -19.54 20.72 5.83
N PRO A 337 -18.75 20.13 6.75
CA PRO A 337 -17.51 20.75 7.22
C PRO A 337 -16.48 20.91 6.09
N PRO A 338 -15.71 22.02 6.05
CA PRO A 338 -14.67 22.21 5.03
C PRO A 338 -13.61 21.11 5.07
N GLU A 339 -13.34 20.54 6.24
CA GLU A 339 -12.41 19.43 6.43
C GLU A 339 -12.93 18.15 5.77
N ALA A 340 -14.24 17.88 5.82
CA ALA A 340 -14.85 16.74 5.12
C ALA A 340 -14.77 16.91 3.59
N TRP A 341 -14.91 18.16 3.10
CA TRP A 341 -14.70 18.49 1.69
C TRP A 341 -13.23 18.31 1.25
N ALA A 342 -12.31 18.79 2.09
CA ALA A 342 -10.88 18.75 1.81
C ALA A 342 -10.25 17.36 2.03
N TYR A 343 -10.96 16.43 2.68
CA TYR A 343 -10.43 15.13 3.06
C TYR A 343 -9.84 14.38 1.87
N GLU A 344 -8.57 13.98 2.00
CA GLU A 344 -7.82 13.29 0.96
C GLU A 344 -7.03 12.10 1.49
N VAL A 345 -6.75 11.17 0.58
CA VAL A 345 -5.87 10.03 0.81
C VAL A 345 -4.75 10.07 -0.23
N SER A 346 -3.52 10.36 0.22
CA SER A 346 -2.32 10.48 -0.63
C SER A 346 -2.54 11.36 -1.88
N GLY A 347 -3.02 12.59 -1.66
CA GLY A 347 -3.26 13.60 -2.69
C GLY A 347 -4.55 13.40 -3.49
N LYS A 348 -5.38 12.41 -3.12
CA LYS A 348 -6.67 12.16 -3.76
C LYS A 348 -7.82 12.60 -2.86
N GLN A 349 -8.46 13.72 -3.22
CA GLN A 349 -9.67 14.17 -2.53
C GLN A 349 -10.82 13.17 -2.71
N VAL A 350 -11.37 12.69 -1.59
CA VAL A 350 -12.29 11.54 -1.55
C VAL A 350 -13.63 11.86 -2.23
N LEU A 351 -14.25 13.01 -1.95
CA LEU A 351 -15.55 13.36 -2.52
C LEU A 351 -15.49 13.57 -4.04
N ARG A 352 -14.47 14.28 -4.54
CA ARG A 352 -14.21 14.39 -5.98
C ARG A 352 -13.99 13.02 -6.64
N GLN A 353 -13.26 12.11 -5.99
CA GLN A 353 -13.06 10.76 -6.52
C GLN A 353 -14.38 9.98 -6.56
N TRP A 354 -15.13 9.97 -5.46
CA TRP A 354 -16.43 9.30 -5.36
C TRP A 354 -17.42 9.80 -6.42
N PHE A 355 -17.45 11.12 -6.64
CA PHE A 355 -18.29 11.76 -7.65
C PHE A 355 -17.85 11.47 -9.08
N SER A 356 -16.55 11.26 -9.33
CA SER A 356 -16.04 11.01 -10.69
C SER A 356 -16.62 9.76 -11.36
N TYR A 357 -17.09 8.78 -10.56
CA TYR A 357 -17.80 7.59 -11.05
C TYR A 357 -19.32 7.75 -11.11
N ARG A 358 -19.84 8.93 -10.77
CA ARG A 358 -21.28 9.25 -10.69
C ARG A 358 -21.64 10.51 -11.47
N LYS A 359 -20.69 11.14 -12.16
CA LYS A 359 -20.95 12.22 -13.10
C LYS A 359 -21.47 11.70 -14.44
N ARG A 360 -22.15 12.56 -15.20
CA ARG A 360 -22.68 12.24 -16.54
C ARG A 360 -21.56 11.95 -17.54
N ASP A 361 -20.61 12.88 -17.69
CA ASP A 361 -19.42 12.65 -18.51
C ASP A 361 -18.28 12.06 -17.69
N ARG A 362 -18.04 10.75 -17.82
CA ARG A 362 -16.96 10.03 -17.14
C ARG A 362 -15.71 9.87 -17.98
N THR A 363 -15.66 10.46 -19.18
CA THR A 363 -14.50 10.35 -20.04
C THR A 363 -13.28 10.94 -19.33
N ARG A 364 -12.18 10.18 -19.33
CA ARG A 364 -10.88 10.67 -18.86
C ARG A 364 -10.23 11.44 -20.01
N PRO A 365 -9.59 12.59 -19.75
CA PRO A 365 -8.76 13.24 -20.75
C PRO A 365 -7.70 12.24 -21.23
N ILE A 366 -7.68 11.97 -22.54
CA ILE A 366 -6.72 11.03 -23.12
C ILE A 366 -5.34 11.68 -23.08
N ILE A 367 -4.52 11.29 -22.12
CA ILE A 367 -3.08 11.56 -22.14
C ILE A 367 -2.38 10.23 -22.39
N GLY A 368 -1.78 10.09 -23.57
CA GLY A 368 -0.87 8.99 -23.91
C GLY A 368 -1.50 7.66 -24.36
N ASP A 369 -2.75 7.34 -24.00
CA ASP A 369 -3.40 6.08 -24.42
C ASP A 369 -4.45 6.31 -25.52
N ARG A 370 -4.15 5.91 -26.76
CA ARG A 370 -4.99 6.16 -27.95
C ARG A 370 -6.22 5.25 -28.06
N ARG A 371 -6.55 4.44 -27.04
CA ARG A 371 -7.72 3.56 -27.12
C ARG A 371 -9.01 4.37 -27.04
N PRO A 372 -9.97 4.16 -27.96
CA PRO A 372 -11.28 4.75 -27.83
C PRO A 372 -11.95 4.28 -26.53
N PRO A 373 -12.76 5.12 -25.85
CA PRO A 373 -13.51 4.72 -24.66
C PRO A 373 -14.29 3.43 -24.89
N SER A 374 -14.38 2.59 -23.87
CA SER A 374 -15.08 1.30 -23.98
C SER A 374 -16.57 1.55 -24.23
N PRO A 375 -17.24 0.82 -25.13
CA PRO A 375 -18.70 0.87 -25.24
C PRO A 375 -19.41 0.55 -23.92
N LEU A 376 -18.77 -0.21 -23.02
CA LEU A 376 -19.28 -0.48 -21.67
C LEU A 376 -19.35 0.78 -20.79
N ASP A 377 -18.55 1.82 -21.06
CA ASP A 377 -18.60 3.09 -20.32
C ASP A 377 -19.94 3.82 -20.53
N ARG A 378 -20.72 3.43 -21.56
CA ARG A 378 -22.07 3.95 -21.81
C ARG A 378 -23.14 3.26 -20.97
N ILE A 379 -22.83 2.12 -20.34
CA ILE A 379 -23.75 1.39 -19.47
C ILE A 379 -23.65 2.01 -18.08
N GLN A 380 -24.46 3.04 -17.85
CA GLN A 380 -24.54 3.76 -16.60
C GLN A 380 -25.97 4.24 -16.37
N PRO A 381 -26.35 4.55 -15.12
CA PRO A 381 -27.62 5.23 -14.86
C PRO A 381 -27.70 6.53 -15.67
N ASP A 382 -28.87 6.82 -16.21
CA ASP A 382 -29.15 8.03 -16.99
C ASP A 382 -29.48 9.25 -16.11
N HIS A 383 -29.86 9.00 -14.84
CA HIS A 383 -30.20 10.02 -13.84
C HIS A 383 -29.59 9.72 -12.47
N TRP A 384 -29.70 10.67 -11.54
CA TRP A 384 -29.24 10.51 -10.16
C TRP A 384 -30.16 9.56 -9.37
N LEU A 385 -29.59 8.48 -8.83
CA LEU A 385 -30.33 7.47 -8.07
C LEU A 385 -30.48 7.89 -6.60
N ALA A 386 -31.58 7.50 -5.96
CA ALA A 386 -31.79 7.72 -4.52
C ALA A 386 -30.67 7.09 -3.67
N ASP A 387 -30.14 5.93 -4.11
CA ASP A 387 -29.02 5.26 -3.46
C ASP A 387 -27.74 6.10 -3.50
N TYR A 388 -27.51 6.91 -4.54
CA TYR A 388 -26.35 7.81 -4.58
C TYR A 388 -26.45 8.92 -3.53
N THR A 389 -27.67 9.42 -3.24
CA THR A 389 -27.88 10.34 -2.14
C THR A 389 -27.60 9.66 -0.80
N SER A 390 -28.10 8.44 -0.60
CA SER A 390 -27.88 7.68 0.62
C SER A 390 -26.39 7.39 0.86
N ASP A 391 -25.67 6.95 -0.18
CA ASP A 391 -24.23 6.74 -0.18
C ASP A 391 -23.45 8.02 0.14
N LEU A 392 -23.80 9.14 -0.51
CA LEU A 392 -23.15 10.42 -0.29
C LEU A 392 -23.33 10.91 1.15
N MET A 393 -24.54 10.79 1.69
CA MET A 393 -24.82 11.16 3.07
C MET A 393 -24.03 10.29 4.05
N ASN A 394 -23.97 8.97 3.83
CA ASN A 394 -23.13 8.07 4.62
C ASN A 394 -21.65 8.48 4.59
N LEU A 395 -21.13 8.77 3.39
CA LEU A 395 -19.75 9.20 3.21
C LEU A 395 -19.47 10.53 3.93
N LEU A 396 -20.35 11.53 3.80
CA LEU A 396 -20.19 12.83 4.47
C LEU A 396 -20.19 12.70 6.00
N HIS A 397 -21.02 11.84 6.56
CA HIS A 397 -21.00 11.55 7.99
C HIS A 397 -19.69 10.90 8.44
N VAL A 398 -19.17 9.93 7.68
CA VAL A 398 -17.90 9.28 7.97
C VAL A 398 -16.74 10.27 7.87
N LEU A 399 -16.63 11.01 6.77
CA LEU A 399 -15.56 11.99 6.57
C LEU A 399 -15.58 13.10 7.63
N GLY A 400 -16.76 13.61 7.97
CA GLY A 400 -16.88 14.62 9.03
C GLY A 400 -16.48 14.08 10.41
N ARG A 401 -16.77 12.81 10.72
CA ARG A 401 -16.30 12.19 11.98
C ARG A 401 -14.80 11.92 11.97
N LEU A 402 -14.23 11.46 10.84
CA LEU A 402 -12.80 11.26 10.70
C LEU A 402 -12.05 12.59 10.90
N ALA A 403 -12.47 13.65 10.21
CA ALA A 403 -11.87 14.98 10.37
C ALA A 403 -11.90 15.48 11.83
N LYS A 404 -12.98 15.22 12.57
CA LYS A 404 -13.07 15.56 14.01
C LYS A 404 -12.15 14.70 14.89
N LEU A 405 -11.79 13.51 14.43
CA LEU A 405 -10.94 12.56 15.16
C LEU A 405 -9.45 12.84 14.95
N GLU A 406 -9.07 13.40 13.80
CA GLU A 406 -7.67 13.67 13.42
C GLU A 406 -6.88 14.48 14.47
N PRO A 407 -7.41 15.55 15.11
CA PRO A 407 -6.68 16.26 16.15
C PRO A 407 -6.37 15.39 17.37
N ARG A 408 -7.26 14.47 17.74
CA ARG A 408 -7.02 13.52 18.84
C ARG A 408 -5.96 12.49 18.45
N GLN A 409 -5.96 12.03 17.21
CA GLN A 409 -4.91 11.13 16.70
C GLN A 409 -3.55 11.85 16.65
N ALA A 410 -3.52 13.11 16.23
CA ALA A 410 -2.31 13.92 16.18
C ALA A 410 -1.70 14.16 17.58
N ASP A 411 -2.53 14.55 18.56
CA ASP A 411 -2.11 14.72 19.96
C ASP A 411 -1.57 13.41 20.54
N LEU A 412 -2.30 12.30 20.35
CA LEU A 412 -1.88 10.99 20.82
C LEU A 412 -0.55 10.55 20.21
N LEU A 413 -0.37 10.74 18.90
CA LEU A 413 0.90 10.45 18.22
C LEU A 413 2.05 11.28 18.81
N GLY A 414 1.81 12.57 19.08
CA GLY A 414 2.77 13.45 19.75
C GLY A 414 3.19 12.88 21.11
N ARG A 415 2.23 12.55 21.98
CA ARG A 415 2.48 11.96 23.31
C ARG A 415 3.20 10.61 23.22
N ILE A 416 2.88 9.77 22.24
CA ILE A 416 3.59 8.50 22.01
C ILE A 416 5.06 8.73 21.70
N LEU A 417 5.37 9.71 20.84
CA LEU A 417 6.75 10.01 20.41
C LEU A 417 7.59 10.69 21.50
N GLU A 418 6.97 11.26 22.51
CA GLU A 418 7.65 11.81 23.70
C GLU A 418 8.01 10.73 24.73
N LYS A 419 7.50 9.52 24.58
CA LYS A 419 7.77 8.38 25.47
C LYS A 419 8.77 7.41 24.86
N PRO A 420 9.42 6.56 25.68
CA PRO A 420 10.22 5.46 25.17
C PRO A 420 9.39 4.58 24.23
N LEU A 421 10.00 4.15 23.13
CA LEU A 421 9.42 3.22 22.17
C LEU A 421 10.00 1.82 22.37
N ILE A 422 9.22 0.78 22.08
CA ILE A 422 9.65 -0.61 22.10
C ILE A 422 9.89 -1.13 20.68
N GLY A 423 11.03 -1.78 20.47
CA GLY A 423 11.37 -2.47 19.23
C GLY A 423 10.91 -3.94 19.27
N ILE A 424 10.40 -4.44 18.15
CA ILE A 424 9.95 -5.85 18.01
C ILE A 424 10.90 -6.69 17.14
N GLU A 425 12.06 -6.14 16.76
CA GLU A 425 12.99 -6.76 15.80
C GLU A 425 13.59 -8.07 16.35
N ALA A 426 13.80 -8.13 17.67
CA ALA A 426 14.30 -9.31 18.37
C ALA A 426 13.22 -10.39 18.59
N VAL A 427 11.94 -10.00 18.52
CA VAL A 427 10.78 -10.88 18.74
C VAL A 427 10.50 -11.66 17.46
N GLY A 428 11.31 -12.70 17.21
CA GLY A 428 11.16 -13.59 16.07
C GLY A 428 12.46 -14.03 15.41
N ALA A 429 13.58 -14.11 16.13
CA ALA A 429 14.78 -14.82 15.65
C ALA A 429 14.65 -16.37 15.74
N ALA A 430 13.58 -16.90 16.37
CA ALA A 430 13.51 -18.29 16.79
C ALA A 430 12.31 -19.12 16.26
N GLY A 431 11.54 -18.65 15.26
CA GLY A 431 10.38 -19.41 14.79
C GLY A 431 10.07 -19.19 13.32
N ASP A 432 10.42 -20.19 12.49
CA ASP A 432 9.99 -20.32 11.10
C ASP A 432 8.49 -20.68 11.05
N ASN A 433 7.70 -19.89 10.33
CA ASN A 433 6.31 -20.22 10.01
C ASN A 433 6.25 -21.16 8.78
N THR A 434 6.96 -22.28 8.80
CA THR A 434 6.92 -23.28 7.72
C THR A 434 5.93 -24.41 7.96
N ALA A 435 5.18 -24.43 9.06
CA ALA A 435 4.15 -25.44 9.31
C ALA A 435 2.75 -24.93 8.96
N ASP A 436 2.34 -25.16 7.71
CA ASP A 436 1.14 -25.96 7.37
C ASP A 436 0.72 -25.69 5.93
N SER A 437 1.21 -26.55 5.03
CA SER A 437 0.45 -26.87 3.82
C SER A 437 -0.87 -27.51 4.26
N PRO A 438 -2.05 -27.08 3.78
CA PRO A 438 -3.27 -27.82 4.04
C PRO A 438 -3.21 -29.16 3.30
N VAL A 439 -2.84 -30.21 4.02
CA VAL A 439 -3.01 -31.59 3.62
C VAL A 439 -4.36 -32.05 4.16
N THR A 440 -5.34 -32.12 3.26
CA THR A 440 -6.38 -33.15 3.09
C THR A 440 -7.75 -32.56 2.76
N ALA A 441 -8.13 -32.71 1.49
CA ALA A 441 -9.48 -33.08 1.13
C ALA A 441 -9.50 -34.61 0.99
N ALA A 442 -10.38 -35.27 1.75
CA ALA A 442 -11.07 -36.53 1.45
C ALA A 442 -11.49 -37.22 2.76
N ASP A 443 -12.77 -37.13 3.13
CA ASP A 443 -13.68 -38.29 3.08
C ASP A 443 -15.08 -37.93 3.64
N ALA A 444 -16.09 -38.50 2.97
CA ALA A 444 -17.55 -38.40 3.14
C ALA A 444 -18.28 -37.20 2.51
#